data_AF-A0A0F9MSJ3-F1
#
_entry.id   AF-A0A0F9MSJ3-F1
#
_cell.length_a   1.000
_cell.length_b   1.000
_cell.length_c   1.000
_cell.angle_alpha   90.00
_cell.angle_beta   90.00
_cell.angle_gamma   90.00
#
_symmetry.space_group_name_H-M   'P 1'
#
loop_
_entity.id
_entity.type
_entity.pdbx_description
1 polymer ?
#
loop_
_entity_poly.entity_id
_entity_poly.type
_entity_poly.pdbx_seq_one_letter_code
_entity_poly.pdbx_strand_id
1 'polypeptide(L)' 'EGENWANLMRIPVKKFPANWDKYGKQAGFIRNAEMAQYADAVILFPGGRGTDHMYNVARSHGLIIYDWR' A
#
# COMPACT_ATOMS: atom_id res chain seq x y z
N GLU A 1 -1.36 -12.96 7.50
CA GLU A 1 -1.21 -11.70 6.74
C GLU A 1 -1.31 -11.97 5.24
N GLY A 2 -1.60 -10.95 4.43
CA GLY A 2 -1.86 -11.09 2.99
C GLY A 2 -0.68 -11.69 2.20
N GLU A 3 0.56 -11.38 2.58
CA GLU A 3 1.75 -11.95 1.94
C GLU A 3 1.82 -13.48 2.12
N ASN A 4 1.59 -13.98 3.33
CA ASN A 4 1.62 -15.42 3.61
C ASN A 4 0.55 -16.17 2.80
N TRP A 5 -0.65 -15.58 2.68
CA TRP A 5 -1.71 -16.15 1.86
C TRP A 5 -1.33 -16.17 0.37
N ALA A 6 -0.77 -15.08 -0.16
CA ALA A 6 -0.27 -15.03 -1.52
C ALA A 6 0.82 -16.08 -1.78
N ASN A 7 1.78 -16.23 -0.87
CA ASN A 7 2.84 -17.23 -0.96
C ASN A 7 2.29 -18.66 -0.95
N LEU A 8 1.34 -18.97 -0.06
CA LEU A 8 0.68 -20.28 0.00
C LEU A 8 -0.04 -20.60 -1.32
N MET A 9 -0.68 -19.59 -1.91
CA MET A 9 -1.41 -19.68 -3.16
C MET A 9 -0.51 -19.56 -4.41
N ARG A 10 0.82 -19.41 -4.23
CA ARG A 10 1.81 -19.19 -5.31
C ARG A 10 1.50 -17.98 -6.19
N ILE A 11 0.91 -16.94 -5.60
CA ILE A 11 0.68 -15.66 -6.25
C ILE A 11 1.97 -14.83 -6.17
N PRO A 12 2.49 -14.29 -7.29
CA PRO A 12 3.68 -13.43 -7.27
C PRO A 12 3.50 -12.23 -6.35
N VAL A 13 4.50 -11.95 -5.51
CA VAL A 13 4.48 -10.82 -4.57
C VAL A 13 5.55 -9.80 -4.95
N LYS A 14 5.12 -8.56 -5.26
CA LYS A 14 6.01 -7.41 -5.35
C LYS A 14 5.98 -6.63 -4.04
N LYS A 15 7.12 -6.54 -3.36
CA LYS A 15 7.27 -5.75 -2.14
C LYS A 15 7.71 -4.33 -2.45
N PHE A 16 7.18 -3.40 -1.67
CA PHE A 16 7.60 -2.00 -1.62
C PHE A 16 7.97 -1.72 -0.16
N PRO A 17 9.23 -1.90 0.26
CA PRO A 17 9.68 -1.60 1.62
C PRO A 17 9.88 -0.09 1.80
N ALA A 18 9.48 0.45 2.95
CA ALA A 18 9.78 1.85 3.30
C ALA A 18 11.25 1.99 3.71
N ASN A 19 11.96 2.96 3.11
CA ASN A 19 13.32 3.30 3.51
C ASN A 19 13.33 4.30 4.68
N TRP A 20 13.11 3.77 5.89
CA TRP A 20 13.05 4.56 7.13
C TRP A 20 14.38 5.23 7.47
N ASP A 21 15.51 4.59 7.17
CA ASP A 21 16.84 5.14 7.46
C ASP A 21 17.10 6.43 6.68
N LYS A 22 16.64 6.48 5.42
CA LYS A 22 16.83 7.64 4.54
C LYS A 22 15.78 8.74 4.75
N TYR A 23 14.51 8.37 4.94
CA TYR A 23 13.40 9.33 4.87
C TYR A 23 12.61 9.49 6.18
N GLY A 24 12.97 8.76 7.24
CA GLY A 24 12.29 8.80 8.52
C GLY A 24 10.79 8.59 8.38
N LYS A 25 9.99 9.40 9.08
CA LYS A 25 8.52 9.29 9.10
C LYS A 25 7.86 9.36 7.71
N GLN A 26 8.49 10.01 6.74
CA GLN A 26 7.95 10.14 5.38
C GLN A 26 8.11 8.86 4.55
N ALA A 27 8.98 7.93 4.96
CA ALA A 27 9.24 6.70 4.21
C ALA A 27 7.97 5.89 3.92
N GLY A 28 7.04 5.84 4.89
CA GLY A 28 5.74 5.17 4.70
C GLY A 28 4.88 5.83 3.63
N PHE A 29 4.87 7.16 3.56
CA PHE A 29 4.09 7.91 2.57
C PHE A 29 4.69 7.81 1.16
N ILE A 30 6.01 7.84 1.05
CA ILE A 30 6.73 7.65 -0.21
C ILE A 30 6.43 6.25 -0.77
N ARG A 31 6.58 5.21 0.07
CA ARG A 31 6.24 3.84 -0.28
C ARG A 31 4.77 3.67 -0.71
N ASN A 32 3.84 4.38 -0.08
CA ASN A 32 2.42 4.36 -0.47
C ASN A 32 2.22 4.96 -1.87
N ALA A 33 2.93 6.04 -2.21
CA ALA A 33 2.91 6.60 -3.56
C ALA A 33 3.49 5.63 -4.60
N GLU A 34 4.61 4.99 -4.30
CA GLU A 34 5.22 3.97 -5.17
C GLU A 34 4.26 2.78 -5.41
N MET A 35 3.57 2.31 -4.37
CA MET A 35 2.57 1.25 -4.51
C MET A 35 1.38 1.68 -5.39
N ALA A 36 0.89 2.91 -5.23
CA ALA A 36 -0.24 3.41 -6.02
C ALA A 36 0.12 3.62 -7.49
N GLN A 37 1.36 4.00 -7.80
CA GLN A 37 1.83 4.09 -9.19
C GLN A 37 1.92 2.71 -9.87
N TYR A 38 2.10 1.65 -9.09
CA TYR A 38 2.27 0.29 -9.61
C TYR A 38 0.97 -0.50 -9.72
N ALA A 39 0.00 -0.25 -8.84
CA ALA A 39 -1.18 -1.09 -8.67
C ALA A 39 -2.41 -0.58 -9.44
N ASP A 40 -3.27 -1.50 -9.88
CA ASP A 40 -4.57 -1.19 -10.49
C ASP A 40 -5.69 -1.02 -9.43
N ALA A 41 -5.53 -1.65 -8.27
CA ALA A 41 -6.51 -1.64 -7.19
C ALA A 41 -5.85 -1.67 -5.81
N VAL A 42 -6.59 -1.21 -4.79
CA VAL A 42 -6.17 -1.25 -3.39
C VAL A 42 -7.29 -1.77 -2.50
N ILE A 43 -6.91 -2.59 -1.50
CA ILE A 43 -7.78 -3.01 -0.41
C ILE A 43 -7.26 -2.35 0.86
N LEU A 44 -8.11 -1.59 1.56
CA LEU A 44 -7.74 -0.86 2.77
C LEU A 44 -8.37 -1.53 3.98
N PHE A 45 -7.57 -1.84 4.99
CA PHE A 45 -8.02 -2.38 6.28
C PHE A 45 -7.95 -1.32 7.38
N PRO A 46 -8.67 -1.49 8.51
CA PRO A 46 -8.66 -0.52 9.60
C PRO A 46 -7.23 -0.23 10.04
N GLY A 47 -6.90 1.05 10.14
CA GLY A 47 -5.56 1.52 10.46
C GLY A 47 -5.57 2.99 10.86
N GLY A 48 -4.40 3.62 10.83
CA GLY A 48 -4.27 5.04 11.17
C GLY A 48 -3.95 5.92 9.96
N ARG A 49 -3.26 7.03 10.23
CA ARG A 49 -2.85 8.04 9.23
C ARG A 49 -2.18 7.46 7.97
N GLY A 50 -1.46 6.35 8.09
CA GLY A 50 -0.84 5.68 6.94
C GLY A 50 -1.87 5.13 5.95
N THR A 51 -2.95 4.53 6.45
CA THR A 51 -4.03 3.99 5.63
C THR A 51 -4.84 5.12 4.99
N ASP A 52 -5.12 6.20 5.73
CA ASP A 52 -5.80 7.38 5.19
C ASP A 52 -5.00 8.05 4.07
N HIS A 53 -3.67 8.12 4.23
CA HIS A 53 -2.81 8.57 3.17
C HIS A 53 -2.89 7.66 1.94
N MET A 54 -2.88 6.34 2.12
CA MET A 54 -3.02 5.40 1.00
C MET A 54 -4.35 5.59 0.26
N TYR A 55 -5.46 5.81 0.97
CA TYR A 55 -6.75 6.11 0.35
C TYR A 55 -6.69 7.35 -0.55
N ASN A 56 -6.11 8.44 -0.05
CA ASN A 56 -6.02 9.69 -0.80
C ASN A 56 -5.14 9.54 -2.05
N VAL A 57 -4.01 8.84 -1.91
CA VAL A 57 -3.11 8.55 -3.04
C VAL A 57 -3.77 7.62 -4.06
N ALA A 58 -4.48 6.59 -3.62
CA ALA A 58 -5.20 5.69 -4.51
C ALA A 58 -6.28 6.43 -5.32
N ARG A 59 -7.02 7.34 -4.66
CA ARG A 59 -7.99 8.21 -5.35
C ARG A 59 -7.32 9.11 -6.39
N SER A 60 -6.17 9.70 -6.07
CA SER A 60 -5.48 10.59 -7.02
C SER A 60 -4.90 9.85 -8.23
N HIS A 61 -4.57 8.57 -8.07
CA HIS A 61 -4.07 7.70 -9.14
C HIS A 61 -5.18 6.94 -9.87
N GLY A 62 -6.45 7.11 -9.48
CA GLY A 62 -7.58 6.46 -10.16
C GLY A 62 -7.69 4.95 -9.92
N LEU A 63 -7.13 4.44 -8.82
CA LEU A 63 -7.21 3.02 -8.48
C LEU A 63 -8.64 2.61 -8.15
N ILE A 64 -8.96 1.35 -8.38
CA ILE A 64 -10.16 0.72 -7.81
C ILE A 64 -9.93 0.58 -6.29
N ILE A 65 -10.85 1.11 -5.49
CA ILE A 65 -10.71 1.13 -4.03
C ILE A 65 -11.75 0.21 -3.40
N TYR A 66 -11.26 -0.78 -2.65
CA TYR A 66 -12.05 -1.59 -1.72
C TYR A 66 -11.76 -1.13 -0.30
N ASP A 67 -12.66 -0.36 0.29
CA ASP A 67 -12.46 0.29 1.58
C ASP A 67 -13.13 -0.50 2.71
N TRP A 68 -12.33 -1.09 3.59
CA TRP A 68 -12.75 -1.87 4.76
C TRP A 68 -12.21 -1.27 6.06
N ARG A 69 -11.84 0.02 6.05
CA ARG A 69 -11.28 0.74 7.21
C ARG A 69 -12.26 0.90 8.37
#